data_AF-A0A843H6N7-F1
#
_entry.id   AF-A0A843H6N7-F1
#
_cell.length_a   1.000
_cell.length_b   1.000
_cell.length_c   1.000
_cell.angle_alpha   90.00
_cell.angle_beta   90.00
_cell.angle_gamma   90.00
#
_symmetry.space_group_name_H-M   'P 1'
#
loop_
_entity.id
_entity.type
_entity.pdbx_description
1 polymer ?
#
loop_
_entity_poly.entity_id
_entity_poly.type
_entity_poly.pdbx_seq_one_letter_code
_entity_poly.pdbx_strand_id
1 'polypeptide(L)'
;MTLKKRYEIIKSDKLLFSIFAIHLLLAFFHFAYTFYSDGVQAILRCSFCFLIALATFFHLRKGFALSILLYGYVLLYFNNFFNYTSFLFLLFAVYCLPKIQKPALILYALNVFIAFSIRDLKILAFGIHAKNCLLFYICAKYLFATITPHILLLTNDERIVLDELAAGKLQKQIEQFSQNTVTRLLKNAMTRNKCNTKQELLNKYLNENHQNIVINSKD
;
A
#
# COMPACT_ATOMS: atom_id res chain seq x y z
N MET A 1 -21.01 6.02 -6.99
CA MET A 1 -19.94 6.86 -7.59
C MET A 1 -19.92 6.61 -9.09
N THR A 2 -20.05 7.66 -9.92
CA THR A 2 -20.09 7.54 -11.38
C THR A 2 -18.73 7.14 -11.96
N LEU A 3 -18.71 6.47 -13.12
CA LEU A 3 -17.47 6.03 -13.80
C LEU A 3 -16.51 7.20 -14.06
N LYS A 4 -17.03 8.33 -14.54
CA LYS A 4 -16.28 9.58 -14.73
C LYS A 4 -15.57 10.02 -13.46
N LYS A 5 -16.27 10.01 -12.31
CA LYS A 5 -15.70 10.40 -11.02
C LYS A 5 -14.61 9.43 -10.55
N ARG A 6 -14.70 8.12 -10.87
CA ARG A 6 -13.64 7.15 -10.56
C ARG A 6 -12.37 7.42 -11.36
N TYR A 7 -12.55 7.67 -12.66
CA TYR A 7 -11.45 7.96 -13.57
C TYR A 7 -10.68 9.22 -13.13
N GLU A 8 -11.37 10.30 -12.79
CA GLU A 8 -10.73 11.52 -12.28
C GLU A 8 -9.95 11.29 -10.97
N ILE A 9 -10.45 10.45 -10.07
CA ILE A 9 -9.74 10.08 -8.82
C ILE A 9 -8.45 9.30 -9.14
N ILE A 10 -8.50 8.37 -10.09
CA ILE A 10 -7.31 7.59 -10.47
C ILE A 10 -6.30 8.50 -11.16
N LYS A 11 -6.75 9.30 -12.13
CA LYS A 11 -5.91 10.23 -12.89
C LYS A 11 -5.18 11.25 -12.01
N SER A 12 -5.82 11.71 -10.95
CA SER A 12 -5.20 12.64 -9.98
C SER A 12 -4.17 11.96 -9.07
N ASP A 13 -4.24 10.64 -8.87
CA ASP A 13 -3.26 9.85 -8.13
C ASP A 13 -2.22 9.22 -9.07
N LYS A 14 -1.12 9.95 -9.33
CA LYS A 14 -0.09 9.54 -10.32
C LYS A 14 0.38 8.10 -10.16
N LEU A 15 0.60 7.63 -8.93
CA LEU A 15 1.05 6.26 -8.67
C LEU A 15 -0.03 5.24 -9.01
N LEU A 16 -1.27 5.49 -8.60
CA LEU A 16 -2.39 4.59 -8.88
C LEU A 16 -2.72 4.57 -10.38
N PHE A 17 -2.61 5.72 -11.06
CA PHE A 17 -2.75 5.81 -12.50
C PHE A 17 -1.66 5.00 -13.22
N SER A 18 -0.40 5.14 -12.82
CA SER A 18 0.71 4.36 -13.40
C SER A 18 0.50 2.86 -13.19
N ILE A 19 0.09 2.44 -11.98
CA ILE A 19 -0.24 1.03 -11.69
C ILE A 19 -1.35 0.55 -12.64
N PHE A 20 -2.43 1.30 -12.76
CA PHE A 20 -3.55 0.96 -13.63
C PHE A 20 -3.12 0.85 -15.11
N ALA A 21 -2.39 1.83 -15.62
CA ALA A 21 -1.93 1.88 -17.00
C ALA A 21 -0.92 0.76 -17.32
N ILE A 22 0.04 0.50 -16.43
CA ILE A 22 1.03 -0.57 -16.59
C ILE A 22 0.34 -1.93 -16.64
N HIS A 23 -0.66 -2.19 -15.78
CA HIS A 23 -1.37 -3.47 -15.80
C HIS A 23 -2.23 -3.65 -17.05
N LEU A 24 -2.83 -2.60 -17.60
CA LEU A 24 -3.49 -2.66 -18.91
C LEU A 24 -2.50 -2.96 -20.04
N LEU A 25 -1.34 -2.30 -20.03
CA LEU A 25 -0.29 -2.53 -21.01
C LEU A 25 0.27 -3.97 -20.93
N LEU A 26 0.49 -4.48 -19.72
CA LEU A 26 0.91 -5.87 -19.51
C LEU A 26 -0.16 -6.87 -19.93
N ALA A 27 -1.44 -6.59 -19.68
CA ALA A 27 -2.53 -7.43 -20.18
C ALA A 27 -2.51 -7.48 -21.72
N PHE A 28 -2.34 -6.34 -22.38
CA PHE A 28 -2.20 -6.27 -23.83
C PHE A 28 -0.99 -7.07 -24.33
N PHE A 29 0.19 -6.93 -23.70
CA PHE A 29 1.37 -7.70 -24.10
C PHE A 29 1.20 -9.20 -23.88
N HIS A 30 0.58 -9.63 -22.78
CA HIS A 30 0.29 -11.05 -22.57
C HIS A 30 -0.74 -11.59 -23.55
N PHE A 31 -1.76 -10.80 -23.91
CA PHE A 31 -2.70 -11.15 -24.97
C PHE A 31 -1.98 -11.26 -26.33
N ALA A 32 -1.17 -10.26 -26.70
CA ALA A 32 -0.37 -10.30 -27.92
C ALA A 32 0.55 -11.53 -27.97
N TYR A 33 1.17 -11.88 -26.84
CA TYR A 33 2.03 -13.05 -26.73
C TYR A 33 1.28 -14.38 -26.92
N THR A 34 -0.03 -14.45 -26.62
CA THR A 34 -0.83 -15.66 -26.91
C THR A 34 -0.93 -15.99 -28.40
N PHE A 35 -0.75 -15.03 -29.31
CA PHE A 35 -0.70 -15.29 -30.75
C PHE A 35 0.62 -15.92 -31.21
N TYR A 36 1.66 -15.85 -30.38
CA TYR A 36 3.00 -16.38 -30.68
C TYR A 36 3.38 -17.60 -29.82
N SER A 37 2.66 -17.83 -28.72
CA SER A 37 2.88 -19.01 -27.87
C SER A 37 1.54 -19.58 -27.40
N ASP A 38 1.31 -20.85 -27.70
CA ASP A 38 0.22 -21.61 -27.11
C ASP A 38 0.53 -21.86 -25.63
N GLY A 39 -0.10 -21.09 -24.76
CA GLY A 39 0.14 -21.19 -23.34
C GLY A 39 -1.05 -20.72 -22.52
N VAL A 40 -1.73 -21.65 -21.86
CA VAL A 40 -2.72 -21.37 -20.79
C VAL A 40 -2.15 -20.37 -19.77
N GLN A 41 -0.83 -20.40 -19.53
CA GLN A 41 -0.14 -19.46 -18.65
C GLN A 41 -0.19 -18.01 -19.15
N ALA A 42 -0.12 -17.75 -20.45
CA ALA A 42 -0.19 -16.40 -21.01
C ALA A 42 -1.60 -15.82 -20.89
N ILE A 43 -2.63 -16.63 -21.16
CA ILE A 43 -4.05 -16.27 -20.92
C ILE A 43 -4.28 -15.97 -19.44
N LEU A 44 -3.75 -16.80 -18.55
CA LEU A 44 -3.86 -16.61 -17.11
C LEU A 44 -3.20 -15.30 -16.65
N ARG A 45 -1.97 -15.02 -17.11
CA ARG A 45 -1.25 -13.76 -16.82
C ARG A 45 -2.01 -12.54 -17.34
N CYS A 46 -2.52 -12.61 -18.58
CA CYS A 46 -3.38 -11.56 -19.15
C CYS A 46 -4.60 -11.30 -18.26
N SER A 47 -5.31 -12.38 -17.87
CA SER A 47 -6.51 -12.31 -17.04
C SER A 47 -6.22 -11.68 -15.68
N PHE A 48 -5.07 -12.01 -15.05
CA PHE A 48 -4.67 -11.39 -13.79
C PHE A 48 -4.27 -9.93 -13.92
N CYS A 49 -3.53 -9.56 -14.96
CA CYS A 49 -3.21 -8.15 -15.23
C CYS A 49 -4.49 -7.33 -15.43
N PHE A 50 -5.44 -7.87 -16.20
CA PHE A 50 -6.75 -7.24 -16.38
C PHE A 50 -7.54 -7.15 -15.08
N LEU A 51 -7.56 -8.21 -14.27
CA LEU A 51 -8.22 -8.23 -12.96
C LEU A 51 -7.65 -7.17 -12.02
N ILE A 52 -6.32 -7.01 -11.98
CA ILE A 52 -5.67 -5.99 -11.15
C ILE A 52 -6.06 -4.58 -11.63
N ALA A 53 -6.06 -4.33 -12.94
CA ALA A 53 -6.51 -3.06 -13.48
C ALA A 53 -7.99 -2.78 -13.15
N LEU A 54 -8.86 -3.78 -13.32
CA LEU A 54 -10.30 -3.67 -13.04
C LEU A 54 -10.57 -3.43 -11.55
N ALA A 55 -9.93 -4.19 -10.67
CA ALA A 55 -10.03 -4.02 -9.23
C ALA A 55 -9.51 -2.65 -8.79
N THR A 56 -8.40 -2.20 -9.35
CA THR A 56 -7.86 -0.85 -9.12
C THR A 56 -8.85 0.22 -9.57
N PHE A 57 -9.53 0.02 -10.71
CA PHE A 57 -10.52 0.97 -11.20
C PHE A 57 -11.76 1.08 -10.31
N PHE A 58 -12.31 -0.05 -9.87
CA PHE A 58 -13.54 -0.08 -9.07
C PHE A 58 -13.33 0.12 -7.57
N HIS A 59 -12.16 -0.23 -7.04
CA HIS A 59 -11.90 -0.21 -5.60
C HIS A 59 -10.63 0.56 -5.22
N LEU A 60 -10.02 1.28 -6.17
CA LEU A 60 -8.85 2.14 -5.98
C LEU A 60 -7.70 1.36 -5.33
N ARG A 61 -6.97 1.99 -4.39
CA ARG A 61 -5.85 1.38 -3.66
C ARG A 61 -6.22 0.08 -2.93
N LYS A 62 -7.47 -0.05 -2.46
CA LYS A 62 -7.94 -1.29 -1.81
C LYS A 62 -8.07 -2.43 -2.83
N GLY A 63 -8.59 -2.12 -4.00
CA GLY A 63 -8.71 -3.05 -5.11
C GLY A 63 -7.37 -3.57 -5.57
N PHE A 64 -6.41 -2.66 -5.77
CA PHE A 64 -5.02 -3.01 -6.07
C PHE A 64 -4.47 -4.00 -5.02
N ALA A 65 -4.47 -3.63 -3.75
CA ALA A 65 -3.91 -4.46 -2.67
C ALA A 65 -4.54 -5.86 -2.58
N LEU A 66 -5.87 -5.98 -2.76
CA LEU A 66 -6.54 -7.29 -2.74
C LEU A 66 -6.25 -8.12 -4.00
N SER A 67 -6.22 -7.48 -5.16
CA SER A 67 -5.96 -8.17 -6.43
C SER A 67 -4.52 -8.69 -6.54
N ILE A 68 -3.51 -7.95 -6.05
CA ILE A 68 -2.13 -8.44 -5.99
C ILE A 68 -1.95 -9.59 -5.00
N LEU A 69 -2.70 -9.59 -3.90
CA LEU A 69 -2.69 -10.67 -2.92
C LEU A 69 -3.21 -11.96 -3.56
N LEU A 70 -4.36 -11.87 -4.23
CA LEU A 70 -4.96 -13.01 -4.94
C LEU A 70 -4.02 -13.53 -6.03
N TYR A 71 -3.43 -12.63 -6.82
CA TYR A 71 -2.44 -13.00 -7.83
C TYR A 71 -1.24 -13.73 -7.22
N GLY A 72 -0.73 -13.24 -6.07
CA GLY A 72 0.35 -13.88 -5.32
C GLY A 72 0.03 -15.31 -4.90
N TYR A 73 -1.18 -15.58 -4.41
CA TYR A 73 -1.58 -16.95 -4.06
C TYR A 73 -1.62 -17.87 -5.27
N VAL A 74 -2.12 -17.37 -6.39
CA VAL A 74 -2.23 -18.17 -7.61
C VAL A 74 -0.83 -18.47 -8.18
N LEU A 75 0.10 -17.52 -8.12
CA LEU A 75 1.50 -17.72 -8.54
C LEU A 75 2.22 -18.85 -7.79
N LEU A 76 1.83 -19.12 -6.55
CA LEU A 76 2.42 -20.19 -5.74
C LEU A 76 2.25 -21.58 -6.40
N TYR A 77 1.21 -21.77 -7.21
CA TYR A 77 0.94 -23.04 -7.90
C TYR A 77 1.69 -23.19 -9.22
N PHE A 78 2.06 -22.09 -9.87
CA PHE A 78 2.69 -22.12 -11.19
C PHE A 78 4.22 -21.96 -11.16
N ASN A 79 4.77 -21.30 -10.12
CA ASN A 79 6.20 -21.04 -10.03
C ASN A 79 6.96 -22.13 -9.27
N ASN A 80 8.27 -22.02 -9.12
CA ASN A 80 9.00 -22.87 -8.18
C ASN A 80 8.48 -22.66 -6.73
N PHE A 81 8.41 -23.71 -5.92
CA PHE A 81 7.96 -23.61 -4.51
C PHE A 81 8.81 -22.63 -3.69
N PHE A 82 10.11 -22.56 -3.98
CA PHE A 82 11.04 -21.61 -3.35
C PHE A 82 11.01 -20.22 -3.99
N ASN A 83 10.00 -19.90 -4.81
CA ASN A 83 9.76 -18.55 -5.29
C ASN A 83 8.92 -17.75 -4.27
N TYR A 84 9.57 -16.81 -3.60
CA TYR A 84 8.96 -15.98 -2.53
C TYR A 84 8.19 -14.75 -3.04
N THR A 85 7.98 -14.62 -4.36
CA THR A 85 7.23 -13.49 -4.95
C THR A 85 5.80 -13.44 -4.41
N SER A 86 5.17 -14.60 -4.19
CA SER A 86 3.85 -14.71 -3.57
C SER A 86 3.82 -14.13 -2.16
N PHE A 87 4.86 -14.41 -1.36
CA PHE A 87 5.01 -13.85 -0.02
C PHE A 87 5.30 -12.35 -0.05
N LEU A 88 6.11 -11.88 -1.00
CA LEU A 88 6.37 -10.46 -1.21
C LEU A 88 5.08 -9.69 -1.50
N PHE A 89 4.22 -10.20 -2.39
CA PHE A 89 2.91 -9.59 -2.69
C PHE A 89 1.99 -9.60 -1.48
N LEU A 90 2.03 -10.64 -0.65
CA LEU A 90 1.34 -10.65 0.64
C LEU A 90 1.84 -9.51 1.55
N LEU A 91 3.14 -9.34 1.70
CA LEU A 91 3.72 -8.31 2.56
C LEU A 91 3.30 -6.90 2.09
N PHE A 92 3.33 -6.64 0.78
CA PHE A 92 2.83 -5.39 0.22
C PHE A 92 1.34 -5.19 0.43
N ALA A 93 0.51 -6.21 0.20
CA ALA A 93 -0.93 -6.12 0.43
C ALA A 93 -1.26 -5.82 1.89
N VAL A 94 -0.56 -6.46 2.83
CA VAL A 94 -0.70 -6.22 4.27
C VAL A 94 -0.24 -4.82 4.66
N TYR A 95 0.84 -4.32 4.05
CA TYR A 95 1.29 -2.94 4.27
C TYR A 95 0.24 -1.93 3.79
N CYS A 96 -0.33 -2.14 2.60
CA CYS A 96 -1.39 -1.29 2.06
C CYS A 96 -2.69 -1.40 2.86
N LEU A 97 -3.01 -2.58 3.39
CA LEU A 97 -4.24 -2.88 4.14
C LEU A 97 -3.94 -3.65 5.44
N PRO A 98 -3.50 -2.99 6.51
CA PRO A 98 -3.14 -3.68 7.76
C PRO A 98 -4.27 -4.51 8.37
N LYS A 99 -5.54 -4.12 8.12
CA LYS A 99 -6.73 -4.83 8.60
C LYS A 99 -6.84 -6.27 8.08
N ILE A 100 -6.23 -6.59 6.94
CA ILE A 100 -6.28 -7.95 6.36
C ILE A 100 -5.06 -8.80 6.76
N GLN A 101 -4.17 -8.31 7.62
CA GLN A 101 -2.92 -9.02 7.97
C GLN A 101 -3.15 -10.45 8.44
N LYS A 102 -3.97 -10.63 9.49
CA LYS A 102 -4.26 -11.95 10.05
C LYS A 102 -4.89 -12.89 9.02
N PRO A 103 -6.01 -12.52 8.35
CA PRO A 103 -6.62 -13.42 7.37
C PRO A 103 -5.69 -13.70 6.17
N ALA A 104 -4.90 -12.74 5.71
CA ALA A 104 -3.96 -12.95 4.60
C ALA A 104 -2.83 -13.93 4.97
N LEU A 105 -2.28 -13.84 6.19
CA LEU A 105 -1.26 -14.78 6.65
C LEU A 105 -1.81 -16.20 6.80
N ILE A 106 -3.03 -16.34 7.34
CA ILE A 106 -3.70 -17.64 7.46
C ILE A 106 -3.95 -18.26 6.08
N LEU A 107 -4.53 -17.49 5.16
CA LEU A 107 -4.78 -17.96 3.79
C LEU A 107 -3.49 -18.31 3.05
N TYR A 108 -2.41 -17.57 3.27
CA TYR A 108 -1.11 -17.90 2.69
C TYR A 108 -0.57 -19.22 3.24
N ALA A 109 -0.65 -19.44 4.57
CA ALA A 109 -0.22 -20.70 5.18
C ALA A 109 -1.00 -21.89 4.61
N LEU A 110 -2.32 -21.75 4.44
CA LEU A 110 -3.16 -22.75 3.79
C LEU A 110 -2.72 -23.01 2.33
N ASN A 111 -2.47 -21.95 1.54
CA ASN A 111 -2.00 -22.09 0.15
C ASN A 111 -0.63 -22.76 0.07
N VAL A 112 0.30 -22.43 0.98
CA VAL A 112 1.62 -23.10 1.05
C VAL A 112 1.47 -24.57 1.37
N PHE A 113 0.58 -24.92 2.30
CA PHE A 113 0.32 -26.33 2.62
C PHE A 113 -0.24 -27.09 1.42
N ILE A 114 -1.25 -26.54 0.73
CA ILE A 114 -1.82 -27.15 -0.48
C ILE A 114 -0.75 -27.27 -1.58
N ALA A 115 -0.01 -26.20 -1.86
CA ALA A 115 1.04 -26.21 -2.89
C ALA A 115 2.18 -27.19 -2.55
N PHE A 116 2.52 -27.33 -1.28
CA PHE A 116 3.48 -28.31 -0.79
C PHE A 116 2.99 -29.75 -1.04
N SER A 117 1.74 -30.04 -0.70
CA SER A 117 1.12 -31.36 -0.93
C SER A 117 1.01 -31.72 -2.41
N ILE A 118 0.62 -30.78 -3.27
CA ILE A 118 0.51 -31.02 -4.72
C ILE A 118 1.87 -31.37 -5.36
N ARG A 119 2.96 -30.83 -4.79
CA ARG A 119 4.32 -30.97 -5.35
C ARG A 119 5.12 -32.11 -4.74
N ASP A 120 4.53 -32.88 -3.84
CA ASP A 120 5.17 -34.01 -3.15
C ASP A 120 6.55 -33.67 -2.55
N LEU A 121 6.63 -32.51 -1.90
CA LEU A 121 7.88 -32.03 -1.32
C LEU A 121 8.14 -32.67 0.05
N LYS A 122 9.42 -32.82 0.42
CA LYS A 122 9.83 -33.33 1.73
C LYS A 122 9.64 -32.28 2.82
N ILE A 123 9.38 -32.70 4.06
CA ILE A 123 9.15 -31.81 5.22
C ILE A 123 10.26 -30.77 5.45
N LEU A 124 11.51 -31.10 5.10
CA LEU A 124 12.63 -30.16 5.17
C LEU A 124 12.42 -28.92 4.27
N ALA A 125 11.83 -29.10 3.09
CA ALA A 125 11.52 -27.99 2.18
C ALA A 125 10.49 -27.03 2.79
N PHE A 126 9.48 -27.57 3.50
CA PHE A 126 8.52 -26.76 4.24
C PHE A 126 9.20 -25.95 5.36
N GLY A 127 10.10 -26.59 6.12
CA GLY A 127 10.87 -25.92 7.17
C GLY A 127 11.74 -24.78 6.65
N ILE A 128 12.44 -24.99 5.52
CA ILE A 128 13.24 -23.96 4.85
C ILE A 128 12.33 -22.80 4.39
N HIS A 129 11.19 -23.13 3.77
CA HIS A 129 10.24 -22.12 3.30
C HIS A 129 9.67 -21.27 4.43
N ALA A 130 9.26 -21.90 5.53
CA ALA A 130 8.74 -21.23 6.71
C ALA A 130 9.79 -20.29 7.34
N LYS A 131 11.05 -20.75 7.47
CA LYS A 131 12.15 -19.91 8.00
C LYS A 131 12.41 -18.69 7.12
N ASN A 132 12.45 -18.87 5.79
CA ASN A 132 12.66 -17.76 4.86
C ASN A 132 11.48 -16.77 4.86
N CYS A 133 10.24 -17.26 4.92
CA CYS A 133 9.07 -16.39 5.07
C CYS A 133 9.14 -15.59 6.38
N LEU A 134 9.54 -16.22 7.49
CA LEU A 134 9.72 -15.51 8.76
C LEU A 134 10.81 -14.43 8.66
N LEU A 135 11.95 -14.75 8.04
CA LEU A 135 13.03 -13.79 7.80
C LEU A 135 12.53 -12.59 6.99
N PHE A 136 11.88 -12.82 5.84
CA PHE A 136 11.33 -11.75 5.01
C PHE A 136 10.29 -10.91 5.74
N TYR A 137 9.45 -11.54 6.57
CA TYR A 137 8.47 -10.81 7.37
C TYR A 137 9.13 -9.88 8.39
N ILE A 138 10.18 -10.35 9.08
CA ILE A 138 10.95 -9.52 10.02
C ILE A 138 11.65 -8.38 9.28
N CYS A 139 12.33 -8.67 8.17
CA CYS A 139 12.98 -7.65 7.35
C CYS A 139 11.99 -6.60 6.82
N ALA A 140 10.84 -7.02 6.31
CA ALA A 140 9.80 -6.11 5.83
C ALA A 140 9.23 -5.27 6.96
N LYS A 141 9.00 -5.84 8.16
CA LYS A 141 8.58 -5.05 9.32
C LYS A 141 9.61 -3.99 9.71
N TYR A 142 10.89 -4.35 9.73
CA TYR A 142 11.97 -3.40 10.01
C TYR A 142 12.05 -2.30 8.95
N LEU A 143 12.00 -2.68 7.66
CA LEU A 143 12.04 -1.75 6.53
C LEU A 143 10.83 -0.81 6.54
N PHE A 144 9.62 -1.32 6.76
CA PHE A 144 8.43 -0.48 6.80
C PHE A 144 8.34 0.41 8.03
N ALA A 145 8.93 0.00 9.16
CA ALA A 145 9.08 0.87 10.32
C ALA A 145 10.03 2.04 10.02
N THR A 146 11.10 1.80 9.26
CA THR A 146 12.11 2.81 8.89
C THR A 146 11.69 3.69 7.70
N ILE A 147 10.87 3.18 6.77
CA ILE A 147 10.38 3.92 5.59
C ILE A 147 9.22 4.87 5.92
N THR A 148 8.59 4.79 7.11
CA THR A 148 7.50 5.70 7.48
C THR A 148 7.94 7.17 7.26
N PRO A 149 7.45 7.87 6.22
CA PRO A 149 7.93 9.21 5.95
C PRO A 149 7.41 10.12 7.04
N HIS A 150 8.30 10.90 7.65
CA HIS A 150 8.00 11.98 8.58
C HIS A 150 7.29 13.18 7.93
N ILE A 151 6.76 13.04 6.70
CA ILE A 151 6.10 14.12 5.95
C ILE A 151 4.60 14.07 6.21
N LEU A 152 4.09 15.10 6.86
CA LEU A 152 2.68 15.26 7.13
C LEU A 152 1.93 15.63 5.86
N LEU A 153 0.88 14.85 5.58
CA LEU A 153 -0.10 15.14 4.55
C LEU A 153 -1.11 16.16 5.10
N LEU A 154 -0.83 17.44 4.84
CA LEU A 154 -1.64 18.58 5.28
C LEU A 154 -2.16 19.38 4.08
N THR A 155 -3.38 19.89 4.17
CA THR A 155 -3.85 20.97 3.28
C THR A 155 -3.26 22.32 3.71
N ASN A 156 -3.33 23.34 2.85
CA ASN A 156 -2.85 24.68 3.19
C ASN A 156 -3.53 25.22 4.46
N ASP A 157 -4.86 25.08 4.57
CA ASP A 157 -5.61 25.49 5.76
C ASP A 157 -5.19 24.72 7.03
N GLU A 158 -4.87 23.42 6.90
CA GLU A 158 -4.39 22.61 8.02
C GLU A 158 -2.98 23.04 8.45
N ARG A 159 -2.13 23.42 7.50
CA ARG A 159 -0.79 23.94 7.74
C ARG A 159 -0.85 25.27 8.49
N ILE A 160 -1.67 26.21 8.03
CA ILE A 160 -1.90 27.51 8.68
C ILE A 160 -2.36 27.32 10.14
N VAL A 161 -3.33 26.44 10.37
CA VAL A 161 -3.79 26.12 11.73
C VAL A 161 -2.66 25.54 12.59
N LEU A 162 -1.84 24.65 12.04
CA LEU A 162 -0.71 24.05 12.77
C LEU A 162 0.43 25.04 13.02
N ASP A 163 0.67 26.00 12.12
CA ASP A 163 1.64 27.10 12.31
C ASP A 163 1.23 28.00 13.48
N GLU A 164 -0.05 28.37 13.56
CA GLU A 164 -0.56 29.16 14.67
C GLU A 164 -0.47 28.42 16.02
N LEU A 165 -0.77 27.12 16.03
CA LEU A 165 -0.59 26.27 17.21
C LEU A 165 0.88 26.10 17.59
N ALA A 166 1.77 25.96 16.60
CA ALA A 166 3.22 25.88 16.81
C ALA A 166 3.80 27.18 17.38
N ALA A 167 3.22 28.33 17.00
CA ALA A 167 3.54 29.64 17.58
C ALA A 167 2.97 29.84 19.00
N GLY A 168 2.32 28.83 19.59
CA GLY A 168 1.82 28.87 20.96
C GLY A 168 0.42 29.47 21.11
N LYS A 169 -0.29 29.78 20.01
CA LYS A 169 -1.69 30.21 20.11
C LYS A 169 -2.56 29.05 20.57
N LEU A 170 -3.50 29.34 21.46
CA LEU A 170 -4.56 28.39 21.80
C LEU A 170 -5.51 28.24 20.62
N GLN A 171 -6.14 27.09 20.48
CA GLN A 171 -7.11 26.82 19.41
C GLN A 171 -8.21 27.91 19.31
N LYS A 172 -8.61 28.47 20.46
CA LYS A 172 -9.61 29.55 20.58
C LYS A 172 -9.17 30.89 20.00
N GLN A 173 -7.87 31.09 19.81
CA GLN A 173 -7.24 32.34 19.38
C GLN A 173 -6.91 32.36 17.87
N ILE A 174 -7.28 31.29 17.15
CA ILE A 174 -7.12 31.21 15.70
C ILE A 174 -8.30 31.93 15.04
N GLU A 175 -8.08 33.19 14.65
CA GLU A 175 -9.15 34.10 14.17
C GLU A 175 -9.55 33.85 12.72
N GLN A 176 -8.65 33.28 11.91
CA GLN A 176 -8.88 33.04 10.48
C GLN A 176 -9.99 32.02 10.19
N PHE A 177 -10.39 31.22 11.17
CA PHE A 177 -11.38 30.16 10.99
C PHE A 177 -12.31 30.08 12.20
N SER A 178 -13.56 29.65 11.98
CA SER A 178 -14.45 29.33 13.10
C SER A 178 -13.90 28.17 13.94
N GLN A 179 -14.20 28.14 15.24
CA GLN A 179 -13.74 27.09 16.16
C GLN A 179 -14.14 25.67 15.72
N ASN A 180 -15.32 25.54 15.11
CA ASN A 180 -15.79 24.27 14.56
C ASN A 180 -14.97 23.87 13.33
N THR A 181 -14.60 24.83 12.48
CA THR A 181 -13.73 24.61 11.32
C THR A 181 -12.34 24.14 11.75
N VAL A 182 -11.72 24.82 12.73
CA VAL A 182 -10.40 24.44 13.27
C VAL A 182 -10.44 23.02 13.85
N THR A 183 -11.45 22.69 14.64
CA THR A 183 -11.62 21.34 15.22
C THR A 183 -11.74 20.28 14.12
N ARG A 184 -12.50 20.57 13.06
CA ARG A 184 -12.69 19.66 11.93
C ARG A 184 -11.39 19.46 11.14
N LEU A 185 -10.65 20.54 10.86
CA LEU A 185 -9.36 20.49 10.17
C LEU A 185 -8.35 19.64 10.94
N LEU A 186 -8.21 19.87 12.26
CA LEU A 186 -7.31 19.07 13.09
C LEU A 186 -7.71 17.59 13.14
N LYS A 187 -9.02 17.28 13.23
CA LYS A 187 -9.49 15.88 13.21
C LYS A 187 -9.19 15.19 11.87
N ASN A 188 -9.37 15.91 10.77
CA ASN A 188 -9.07 15.41 9.44
C ASN A 188 -7.56 15.18 9.26
N ALA A 189 -6.73 16.15 9.66
CA ALA A 189 -5.28 16.07 9.65
C ALA A 189 -4.77 14.89 10.50
N MET A 190 -5.29 14.71 11.72
CA MET A 190 -4.95 13.56 12.58
C MET A 190 -5.31 12.23 11.92
N THR A 191 -6.50 12.14 11.30
CA THR A 191 -6.95 10.91 10.62
C THR A 191 -6.06 10.59 9.41
N ARG A 192 -5.68 11.62 8.63
CA ARG A 192 -4.79 11.48 7.46
C ARG A 192 -3.39 11.02 7.84
N ASN A 193 -2.87 11.60 8.92
CA ASN A 193 -1.49 11.40 9.38
C ASN A 193 -1.34 10.32 10.46
N LYS A 194 -2.43 9.58 10.73
CA LYS A 194 -2.49 8.50 11.72
C LYS A 194 -1.99 8.94 13.10
N CYS A 195 -2.44 10.10 13.56
CA CYS A 195 -2.18 10.61 14.90
C CYS A 195 -3.38 10.37 15.80
N ASN A 196 -3.14 9.88 17.01
CA ASN A 196 -4.21 9.65 17.99
C ASN A 196 -4.57 10.93 18.75
N THR A 197 -3.62 11.86 18.86
CA THR A 197 -3.79 13.12 19.59
C THR A 197 -3.34 14.32 18.77
N LYS A 198 -3.88 15.50 19.11
CA LYS A 198 -3.45 16.79 18.52
C LYS A 198 -1.98 17.05 18.81
N GLN A 199 -1.50 16.68 20.00
CA GLN A 199 -0.10 16.83 20.39
C GLN A 199 0.82 15.97 19.54
N GLU A 200 0.42 14.73 19.22
CA GLU A 200 1.21 13.86 18.34
C GLU A 200 1.31 14.43 16.91
N LEU A 201 0.22 15.01 16.40
CA LEU A 201 0.21 15.71 15.12
C LEU A 201 1.12 16.94 15.13
N LEU A 202 1.05 17.75 16.19
CA LEU A 202 1.89 18.95 16.34
C LEU A 202 3.37 18.61 16.50
N ASN A 203 3.71 17.59 17.29
CA ASN A 203 5.09 17.14 17.46
C ASN A 203 5.68 16.62 16.13
N LYS A 204 4.89 15.88 15.33
CA LYS A 204 5.31 15.49 13.98
C LYS A 204 5.53 16.71 13.08
N TYR A 205 4.70 17.74 13.20
CA TYR A 205 4.77 18.97 12.41
C TYR A 205 6.01 19.79 12.71
N LEU A 206 6.31 19.97 14.00
CA LEU A 206 7.53 20.65 14.44
C LEU A 206 8.79 19.89 14.00
N ASN A 207 8.80 18.56 14.12
CA ASN A 207 9.94 17.75 13.69
C ASN A 207 10.20 17.84 12.19
N GLU A 208 9.16 17.86 11.35
CA GLU A 208 9.27 18.05 9.90
C GLU A 208 9.85 19.44 9.56
N ASN A 209 9.35 20.50 10.20
CA ASN A 209 9.86 21.86 9.99
C ASN A 209 11.30 22.03 10.47
N HIS A 210 11.70 21.41 11.58
CA HIS A 210 13.10 21.41 12.04
C HIS A 210 14.04 20.68 11.07
N GLN A 211 13.61 19.55 10.49
CA GLN A 211 14.41 18.82 9.50
C GLN A 211 14.61 19.64 8.21
N ASN A 212 13.60 20.38 7.77
CA ASN A 212 13.71 21.26 6.60
C ASN A 212 14.66 22.46 6.82
N ILE A 213 14.75 22.99 8.05
CA ILE A 213 15.70 24.07 8.39
C ILE A 213 17.15 23.57 8.37
N VAL A 214 17.40 22.35 8.84
CA VAL A 214 18.76 21.77 8.91
C VAL A 214 19.30 21.37 7.53
N ILE A 215 18.41 21.07 6.57
CA ILE A 215 18.80 20.77 5.19
C ILE A 215 19.17 22.06 4.44
N ASN A 216 18.44 23.15 4.66
CA ASN A 216 18.70 24.44 4.00
C ASN A 216 19.84 25.28 4.64
N SER A 217 20.41 24.86 5.78
CA SER A 217 21.54 25.53 6.44
C SER A 217 22.90 24.87 6.16
N LYS A 218 22.91 23.85 5.30
CA LYS A 218 24.13 23.15 4.85
C LYS A 218 24.49 23.43 3.39
N ASP A 219 23.74 24.31 2.73
CA ASP A 219 24.06 24.92 1.44
C ASP A 219 24.52 26.38 1.67
#